data_AF-A0A4P5V9B5-F1
#
_entry.id   AF-A0A4P5V9B5-F1
#
_cell.length_a   1.000
_cell.length_b   1.000
_cell.length_c   1.000
_cell.angle_alpha   90.00
_cell.angle_beta   90.00
_cell.angle_gamma   90.00
#
_symmetry.space_group_name_H-M   'P 1'
#
loop_
_entity.id
_entity.type
_entity.pdbx_description
1 polymer ?
#
loop_
_entity_poly.entity_id
_entity_poly.type
_entity_poly.pdbx_seq_one_letter_code
_entity_poly.pdbx_strand_id
1 'polypeptide(L)'
;MGRFAELVRSLNNLKLLAAIGRSGGDLRTVADLVDSFLDTPQMADCVRRFRALPGGAELMDQRYPPLQPDIATLSQLPQGSLGQRYAQLITSLGYDPEFFRPRPIDTEAQWLTQRIATTHDIHHVVSGFGTTPQGESGVLAITAAQIGFPAYVLLTSASQLASFRFQVERFEGISRAVAHGQGIARQAQCLALARWEEGWERPVEHWRQELGISDPAEHEPYGLAAQLP
;
A
#
# COMPACT_ATOMS: atom_id res chain seq x y z
N MET A 1 27.44 -16.00 -11.01
CA MET A 1 26.04 -16.22 -11.43
C MET A 1 25.07 -15.12 -11.01
N GLY A 2 25.30 -14.36 -9.93
CA GLY A 2 24.35 -13.35 -9.42
C GLY A 2 24.07 -12.13 -10.34
N ARG A 3 25.09 -11.46 -10.88
CA ARG A 3 24.91 -10.21 -11.65
C ARG A 3 24.08 -10.36 -12.93
N PHE A 4 24.23 -11.47 -13.65
CA PHE A 4 23.46 -11.71 -14.88
C PHE A 4 21.98 -11.97 -14.58
N ALA A 5 21.68 -12.76 -13.55
CA ALA A 5 20.31 -13.00 -13.09
C ALA A 5 19.65 -11.70 -12.62
N GLU A 6 20.37 -10.83 -11.90
CA GLU A 6 19.86 -9.50 -11.52
C GLU A 6 19.61 -8.58 -12.71
N LEU A 7 20.47 -8.59 -13.74
CA LEU A 7 20.25 -7.83 -14.96
C LEU A 7 18.98 -8.28 -15.69
N VAL A 8 18.77 -9.60 -15.82
CA VAL A 8 17.56 -10.17 -16.44
C VAL A 8 16.30 -9.78 -15.64
N ARG A 9 16.34 -9.85 -14.30
CA ARG A 9 15.23 -9.42 -13.43
C ARG A 9 14.96 -7.92 -13.56
N SER A 10 16.00 -7.10 -13.58
CA SER A 10 15.88 -5.64 -13.73
C SER A 10 15.22 -5.28 -15.06
N LEU A 11 15.61 -5.95 -16.16
CA LEU A 11 14.96 -5.79 -17.46
C LEU A 11 13.49 -6.24 -17.42
N ASN A 12 13.18 -7.34 -16.72
CA ASN A 12 11.79 -7.79 -16.55
C ASN A 12 10.95 -6.77 -15.76
N ASN A 13 11.48 -6.22 -14.67
CA ASN A 13 10.80 -5.22 -13.86
C ASN A 13 10.55 -3.93 -14.65
N LEU A 14 11.50 -3.50 -15.50
CA LEU A 14 11.29 -2.38 -16.41
C LEU A 14 10.18 -2.66 -17.43
N LYS A 15 10.08 -3.89 -17.95
CA LYS A 15 8.99 -4.30 -18.85
C LYS A 15 7.62 -4.27 -18.14
N LEU A 16 7.55 -4.78 -16.91
CA LEU A 16 6.33 -4.77 -16.10
C LEU A 16 5.90 -3.35 -15.76
N LEU A 17 6.83 -2.48 -15.33
CA LEU A 17 6.55 -1.05 -15.13
C LEU A 17 6.00 -0.37 -16.38
N ALA A 18 6.60 -0.62 -17.55
CA ALA A 18 6.11 -0.09 -18.81
C ALA A 18 4.73 -0.64 -19.18
N ALA A 19 4.38 -1.87 -18.77
CA ALA A 19 3.06 -2.43 -18.96
C ALA A 19 2.02 -1.82 -17.99
N ILE A 20 2.39 -1.57 -16.73
CA ILE A 20 1.56 -0.85 -15.74
C ILE A 20 1.24 0.56 -16.26
N GLY A 21 2.25 1.30 -16.73
CA GLY A 21 2.04 2.63 -17.28
C GLY A 21 1.13 2.66 -18.51
N ARG A 22 1.20 1.64 -19.38
CA ARG A 22 0.32 1.54 -20.57
C ARG A 22 -1.09 1.06 -20.26
N SER A 23 -1.26 0.22 -19.25
CA SER A 23 -2.56 -0.31 -18.82
C SER A 23 -3.31 0.63 -17.87
N GLY A 24 -2.65 1.68 -17.38
CA GLY A 24 -3.23 2.56 -16.37
C GLY A 24 -3.27 1.93 -14.97
N GLY A 25 -2.46 0.91 -14.70
CA GLY A 25 -2.42 0.24 -13.40
C GLY A 25 -3.21 -1.06 -13.32
N ASP A 26 -3.27 -1.86 -14.40
CA ASP A 26 -3.90 -3.19 -14.36
C ASP A 26 -3.32 -4.05 -13.22
N LEU A 27 -4.22 -4.53 -12.37
CA LEU A 27 -3.88 -5.18 -11.10
C LEU A 27 -3.10 -6.48 -11.27
N ARG A 28 -3.30 -7.21 -12.37
CA ARG A 28 -2.51 -8.42 -12.65
C ARG A 28 -1.07 -8.05 -12.95
N THR A 29 -0.86 -6.98 -13.71
CA THR A 29 0.49 -6.49 -14.01
C THR A 29 1.20 -5.97 -12.75
N VAL A 30 0.45 -5.36 -11.82
CA VAL A 30 0.97 -4.97 -10.50
C VAL A 30 1.32 -6.19 -9.66
N ALA A 31 0.46 -7.22 -9.64
CA ALA A 31 0.71 -8.48 -8.95
C ALA A 31 1.97 -9.19 -9.49
N ASP A 32 2.12 -9.26 -10.82
CA ASP A 32 3.32 -9.82 -11.46
C ASP A 32 4.60 -9.06 -11.06
N LEU A 33 4.52 -7.73 -10.92
CA LEU A 33 5.64 -6.92 -10.44
C LEU A 33 5.96 -7.20 -8.98
N VAL A 34 4.95 -7.36 -8.13
CA VAL A 34 5.13 -7.70 -6.71
C VAL A 34 5.79 -9.07 -6.58
N ASP A 35 5.28 -10.07 -7.32
CA ASP A 35 5.73 -11.45 -7.25
C ASP A 35 7.16 -11.60 -7.79
N SER A 36 7.58 -10.75 -8.74
CA SER A 36 8.96 -10.73 -9.24
C SER A 36 10.02 -10.41 -8.18
N PHE A 37 9.61 -9.83 -7.04
CA PHE A 37 10.50 -9.49 -5.93
C PHE A 37 10.59 -10.55 -4.84
N LEU A 38 9.72 -11.58 -4.80
CA LEU A 38 9.65 -12.53 -3.67
C LEU A 38 11.01 -13.14 -3.32
N ASP A 39 11.75 -13.62 -4.33
CA ASP A 39 13.06 -14.28 -4.16
C ASP A 39 14.24 -13.33 -4.44
N THR A 40 14.24 -12.16 -3.80
CA THR A 40 15.25 -11.12 -4.00
C THR A 40 15.89 -10.63 -2.70
N PRO A 41 17.14 -10.14 -2.72
CA PRO A 41 17.77 -9.50 -1.56
C PRO A 41 16.97 -8.30 -1.01
N GLN A 42 16.27 -7.59 -1.88
CA GLN A 42 15.44 -6.45 -1.51
C GLN A 42 14.23 -6.89 -0.67
N MET A 43 13.56 -7.97 -1.06
CA MET A 43 12.49 -8.56 -0.25
C MET A 43 13.02 -9.15 1.06
N ALA A 44 14.18 -9.82 1.03
CA ALA A 44 14.80 -10.33 2.25
C ALA A 44 15.13 -9.20 3.25
N ASP A 45 15.63 -8.06 2.78
CA ASP A 45 15.88 -6.90 3.65
C ASP A 45 14.58 -6.21 4.11
N CYS A 46 13.53 -6.18 3.27
CA CYS A 46 12.19 -5.73 3.66
C CYS A 46 11.62 -6.59 4.82
N VAL A 47 11.71 -7.92 4.70
CA VAL A 47 11.32 -8.86 5.78
C VAL A 47 12.13 -8.60 7.04
N ARG A 48 13.46 -8.45 6.93
CA ARG A 48 14.33 -8.14 8.07
C ARG A 48 13.92 -6.85 8.78
N ARG A 49 13.61 -5.78 8.02
CA ARG A 49 13.14 -4.51 8.58
C ARG A 49 11.80 -4.67 9.28
N PHE A 50 10.85 -5.38 8.68
CA PHE A 50 9.54 -5.63 9.28
C PHE A 50 9.65 -6.42 10.59
N ARG A 51 10.44 -7.51 10.62
CA ARG A 51 10.66 -8.30 11.84
C ARG A 51 11.27 -7.49 12.98
N ALA A 52 12.10 -6.49 12.66
CA ALA A 52 12.75 -5.64 13.64
C ALA A 52 11.81 -4.60 14.28
N LEU A 53 10.61 -4.42 13.74
CA LEU A 53 9.61 -3.54 14.35
C LEU A 53 9.00 -4.17 15.61
N PRO A 54 8.60 -3.38 16.62
CA PRO A 54 7.86 -3.88 17.77
C PRO A 54 6.62 -4.69 17.34
N GLY A 55 6.56 -5.97 17.71
CA GLY A 55 5.46 -6.88 17.34
C GLY A 55 5.55 -7.50 15.93
N GLY A 56 6.48 -7.06 15.07
CA GLY A 56 6.58 -7.55 13.69
C GLY A 56 6.98 -9.01 13.56
N ALA A 57 7.97 -9.45 14.36
CA ALA A 57 8.35 -10.86 14.45
C ALA A 57 7.19 -11.75 14.93
N GLU A 58 6.44 -11.29 15.94
CA GLU A 58 5.30 -12.03 16.50
C GLU A 58 4.21 -12.25 15.45
N LEU A 59 3.80 -11.19 14.74
CA LEU A 59 2.81 -11.26 13.66
C LEU A 59 3.22 -12.26 12.56
N MET A 60 4.50 -12.24 12.18
CA MET A 60 5.05 -13.14 11.17
C MET A 60 5.11 -14.60 11.63
N ASP A 61 5.59 -14.84 12.85
CA ASP A 61 5.77 -16.18 13.42
C ASP A 61 4.42 -16.86 13.66
N GLN A 62 3.41 -16.09 14.06
CA GLN A 62 2.03 -16.56 14.21
C GLN A 62 1.29 -16.70 12.87
N ARG A 63 1.90 -16.28 11.76
CA ARG A 63 1.26 -16.21 10.43
C ARG A 63 -0.12 -15.57 10.54
N TYR A 64 -0.17 -14.37 11.11
CA TYR A 64 -1.42 -13.68 11.40
C TYR A 64 -2.35 -13.68 10.16
N PRO A 65 -3.64 -14.00 10.32
CA PRO A 65 -4.51 -14.30 9.19
C PRO A 65 -4.59 -13.17 8.17
N PRO A 66 -4.72 -13.49 6.86
CA PRO A 66 -4.97 -12.48 5.85
C PRO A 66 -6.35 -11.84 6.06
N LEU A 67 -6.45 -10.55 5.77
CA LEU A 67 -7.69 -9.79 5.87
C LEU A 67 -8.67 -10.28 4.79
N GLN A 68 -9.86 -10.74 5.22
CA GLN A 68 -10.98 -11.12 4.34
C GLN A 68 -12.27 -10.48 4.88
N PRO A 69 -12.43 -9.16 4.70
CA PRO A 69 -13.54 -8.43 5.27
C PRO A 69 -14.84 -8.70 4.48
N ASP A 70 -15.95 -8.89 5.20
CA ASP A 70 -17.28 -8.84 4.60
C ASP A 70 -17.69 -7.37 4.41
N ILE A 71 -17.54 -6.86 3.18
CA ILE A 71 -17.86 -5.47 2.84
C ILE A 71 -19.31 -5.11 3.15
N ALA A 72 -20.25 -6.05 2.98
CA ALA A 72 -21.66 -5.80 3.28
C ALA A 72 -21.85 -5.59 4.78
N THR A 73 -21.22 -6.42 5.62
CA THR A 73 -21.23 -6.23 7.07
C THR A 73 -20.54 -4.93 7.47
N LEU A 74 -19.36 -4.62 6.90
CA LEU A 74 -18.62 -3.39 7.22
C LEU A 74 -19.40 -2.12 6.86
N SER A 75 -20.21 -2.16 5.80
CA SER A 75 -21.04 -1.01 5.38
C SER A 75 -22.09 -0.60 6.41
N GLN A 76 -22.47 -1.49 7.32
CA GLN A 76 -23.49 -1.26 8.36
C GLN A 76 -22.88 -0.75 9.67
N LEU A 77 -21.56 -0.66 9.77
CA LEU A 77 -20.88 -0.17 10.97
C LEU A 77 -21.10 1.34 11.16
N PRO A 78 -20.85 1.88 12.38
CA PRO A 78 -21.09 3.28 12.68
C PRO A 78 -20.42 4.24 11.68
N GLN A 79 -21.11 5.34 11.34
CA GLN A 79 -20.57 6.34 10.43
C GLN A 79 -19.21 6.88 10.93
N GLY A 80 -18.22 6.94 10.04
CA GLY A 80 -16.86 7.39 10.38
C GLY A 80 -16.00 6.32 11.07
N SER A 81 -16.53 5.12 11.30
CA SER A 81 -15.72 3.96 11.68
C SER A 81 -14.80 3.53 10.53
N LEU A 82 -13.72 2.81 10.87
CA LEU A 82 -12.79 2.27 9.89
C LEU A 82 -13.51 1.40 8.85
N GLY A 83 -14.35 0.46 9.32
CA GLY A 83 -15.02 -0.48 8.45
C GLY A 83 -16.02 0.21 7.53
N GLN A 84 -16.79 1.17 8.04
CA GLN A 84 -17.74 1.93 7.23
C GLN A 84 -17.04 2.74 6.14
N ARG A 85 -15.94 3.45 6.45
CA ARG A 85 -15.19 4.22 5.45
C ARG A 85 -14.45 3.34 4.44
N TYR A 86 -13.90 2.21 4.90
CA TYR A 86 -13.29 1.22 4.03
C TYR A 86 -14.30 0.61 3.05
N ALA A 87 -15.49 0.21 3.54
CA ALA A 87 -16.56 -0.31 2.69
C ALA A 87 -17.01 0.72 1.64
N GLN A 88 -17.11 2.00 2.00
CA GLN A 88 -17.40 3.09 1.06
C GLN A 88 -16.33 3.20 -0.03
N LEU A 89 -15.06 3.22 0.34
CA LEU A 89 -13.95 3.30 -0.61
C LEU A 89 -14.00 2.13 -1.60
N ILE A 90 -14.00 0.90 -1.09
CA ILE A 90 -13.99 -0.31 -1.92
C ILE A 90 -15.20 -0.39 -2.84
N THR A 91 -16.39 -0.01 -2.36
CA THR A 91 -17.60 0.00 -3.18
C THR A 91 -17.51 1.05 -4.29
N SER A 92 -16.94 2.22 -4.00
CA SER A 92 -16.76 3.29 -5.01
C SER A 92 -15.80 2.93 -6.13
N LEU A 93 -14.83 2.04 -5.85
CA LEU A 93 -13.85 1.54 -6.82
C LEU A 93 -14.37 0.37 -7.66
N GLY A 94 -15.59 -0.12 -7.38
CA GLY A 94 -16.16 -1.29 -8.04
C GLY A 94 -15.61 -2.59 -7.48
N TYR A 95 -15.93 -2.87 -6.21
CA TYR A 95 -15.54 -4.07 -5.46
C TYR A 95 -15.37 -5.33 -6.32
N ASP A 96 -14.17 -5.90 -6.28
CA ASP A 96 -13.85 -7.20 -6.87
C ASP A 96 -13.57 -8.22 -5.75
N PRO A 97 -14.43 -9.24 -5.56
CA PRO A 97 -14.21 -10.29 -4.58
C PRO A 97 -12.91 -11.08 -4.79
N GLU A 98 -12.43 -11.21 -6.04
CA GLU A 98 -11.20 -11.94 -6.35
C GLU A 98 -9.94 -11.14 -5.94
N PHE A 99 -10.06 -9.83 -5.71
CA PHE A 99 -8.95 -8.97 -5.31
C PHE A 99 -8.34 -9.39 -3.95
N PHE A 100 -9.17 -9.89 -3.05
CA PHE A 100 -8.77 -10.32 -1.70
C PHE A 100 -8.50 -11.82 -1.58
N ARG A 101 -8.45 -12.55 -2.71
CA ARG A 101 -8.29 -13.99 -2.66
C ARG A 101 -6.99 -14.36 -1.95
N PRO A 102 -7.03 -15.27 -0.96
CA PRO A 102 -5.83 -15.71 -0.28
C PRO A 102 -4.83 -16.32 -1.26
N ARG A 103 -3.60 -15.82 -1.21
CA ARG A 103 -2.43 -16.41 -1.90
C ARG A 103 -1.64 -17.28 -0.92
N PRO A 104 -0.73 -18.15 -1.39
CA PRO A 104 0.16 -18.91 -0.51
C PRO A 104 0.91 -17.98 0.44
N ILE A 105 1.04 -18.37 1.71
CA ILE A 105 1.71 -17.61 2.79
C ILE A 105 2.77 -18.47 3.51
N ASP A 106 3.32 -19.45 2.80
CA ASP A 106 4.23 -20.45 3.38
C ASP A 106 5.56 -19.81 3.84
N THR A 107 6.06 -18.85 3.07
CA THR A 107 7.28 -18.08 3.41
C THR A 107 6.95 -16.73 4.04
N GLU A 108 7.91 -16.15 4.76
CA GLU A 108 7.74 -14.80 5.34
C GLU A 108 7.55 -13.72 4.27
N ALA A 109 8.24 -13.85 3.13
CA ALA A 109 8.10 -12.95 1.99
C ALA A 109 6.67 -13.00 1.42
N GLN A 110 6.12 -14.20 1.25
CA GLN A 110 4.76 -14.41 0.79
C GLN A 110 3.73 -13.89 1.81
N TRP A 111 3.91 -14.20 3.10
CA TRP A 111 3.04 -13.70 4.17
C TRP A 111 3.02 -12.17 4.22
N LEU A 112 4.19 -11.51 4.19
CA LEU A 112 4.28 -10.05 4.21
C LEU A 112 3.67 -9.43 2.96
N THR A 113 3.87 -10.05 1.81
CA THR A 113 3.27 -9.63 0.55
C THR A 113 1.75 -9.71 0.61
N GLN A 114 1.18 -10.78 1.18
CA GLN A 114 -0.26 -10.91 1.38
C GLN A 114 -0.78 -9.86 2.38
N ARG A 115 -0.05 -9.62 3.48
CA ARG A 115 -0.41 -8.58 4.46
C ARG A 115 -0.49 -7.21 3.80
N ILE A 116 0.55 -6.80 3.09
CA ILE A 116 0.61 -5.49 2.42
C ILE A 116 -0.50 -5.36 1.37
N ALA A 117 -0.70 -6.40 0.54
CA ALA A 117 -1.74 -6.37 -0.49
C ALA A 117 -3.15 -6.22 0.12
N THR A 118 -3.46 -6.99 1.15
CA THR A 118 -4.82 -7.01 1.73
C THR A 118 -5.13 -5.80 2.62
N THR A 119 -4.11 -5.10 3.15
CA THR A 119 -4.32 -3.90 3.96
C THR A 119 -4.09 -2.58 3.22
N HIS A 120 -3.60 -2.61 1.98
CA HIS A 120 -3.26 -1.42 1.20
C HIS A 120 -4.40 -0.40 1.14
N ASP A 121 -5.61 -0.84 0.81
CA ASP A 121 -6.78 0.04 0.70
C ASP A 121 -7.23 0.61 2.06
N ILE A 122 -6.92 -0.07 3.17
CA ILE A 122 -7.12 0.49 4.51
C ILE A 122 -6.14 1.66 4.74
N HIS A 123 -4.92 1.55 4.21
CA HIS A 123 -3.91 2.62 4.35
C HIS A 123 -4.40 3.92 3.73
N HIS A 124 -5.09 3.88 2.57
CA HIS A 124 -5.75 5.05 2.00
C HIS A 124 -6.70 5.73 2.99
N VAL A 125 -7.58 4.95 3.63
CA VAL A 125 -8.59 5.45 4.59
C VAL A 125 -7.93 6.16 5.78
N VAL A 126 -6.94 5.51 6.42
CA VAL A 126 -6.32 6.06 7.63
C VAL A 126 -5.38 7.23 7.31
N SER A 127 -4.65 7.18 6.20
CA SER A 127 -3.74 8.26 5.79
C SER A 127 -4.45 9.40 5.06
N GLY A 128 -5.68 9.19 4.60
CA GLY A 128 -6.47 10.17 3.87
C GLY A 128 -6.11 10.32 2.39
N PHE A 129 -5.25 9.46 1.82
CA PHE A 129 -4.86 9.55 0.41
C PHE A 129 -5.96 9.02 -0.51
N GLY A 130 -6.33 9.79 -1.54
CA GLY A 130 -7.22 9.31 -2.59
C GLY A 130 -6.57 8.29 -3.51
N THR A 131 -7.35 7.76 -4.44
CA THR A 131 -6.93 6.74 -5.43
C THR A 131 -6.61 7.31 -6.82
N THR A 132 -6.53 8.64 -6.94
CA THR A 132 -5.97 9.26 -8.14
C THR A 132 -4.47 8.99 -8.17
N PRO A 133 -3.81 9.08 -9.33
CA PRO A 133 -2.39 8.73 -9.44
C PRO A 133 -1.45 9.46 -8.45
N GLN A 134 -1.79 10.69 -8.06
CA GLN A 134 -1.09 11.43 -7.01
C GLN A 134 -1.28 10.78 -5.64
N GLY A 135 -2.54 10.53 -5.24
CA GLY A 135 -2.87 9.91 -3.97
C GLY A 135 -2.31 8.48 -3.84
N GLU A 136 -2.42 7.68 -4.91
CA GLU A 136 -1.78 6.37 -5.03
C GLU A 136 -0.26 6.45 -4.79
N SER A 137 0.41 7.40 -5.45
CA SER A 137 1.85 7.59 -5.24
C SER A 137 2.18 7.96 -3.79
N GLY A 138 1.32 8.73 -3.13
CA GLY A 138 1.44 9.12 -1.73
C GLY A 138 1.29 7.96 -0.76
N VAL A 139 0.23 7.14 -0.90
CA VAL A 139 0.03 5.98 0.01
C VAL A 139 1.10 4.91 -0.17
N LEU A 140 1.54 4.66 -1.41
CA LEU A 140 2.61 3.70 -1.71
C LEU A 140 3.92 4.15 -1.07
N ALA A 141 4.17 5.47 -1.07
CA ALA A 141 5.35 6.06 -0.45
C ALA A 141 5.41 5.79 1.07
N ILE A 142 4.26 5.61 1.75
CA ILE A 142 4.26 5.28 3.18
C ILE A 142 4.94 3.94 3.42
N THR A 143 4.43 2.86 2.80
CA THR A 143 4.96 1.51 3.03
C THR A 143 6.36 1.36 2.43
N ALA A 144 6.63 2.03 1.30
CA ALA A 144 7.97 2.11 0.72
C ALA A 144 8.99 2.73 1.69
N ALA A 145 8.62 3.79 2.40
CA ALA A 145 9.50 4.45 3.36
C ALA A 145 9.61 3.70 4.71
N GLN A 146 8.52 3.10 5.20
CA GLN A 146 8.50 2.41 6.50
C GLN A 146 9.32 1.12 6.50
N ILE A 147 9.18 0.29 5.46
CA ILE A 147 9.81 -1.05 5.42
C ILE A 147 10.58 -1.32 4.13
N GLY A 148 10.53 -0.45 3.13
CA GLY A 148 11.24 -0.67 1.88
C GLY A 148 10.62 -1.77 1.02
N PHE A 149 9.29 -1.92 1.04
CA PHE A 149 8.62 -2.92 0.21
C PHE A 149 8.96 -2.70 -1.27
N PRO A 150 9.65 -3.64 -1.92
CA PRO A 150 10.45 -3.34 -3.11
C PRO A 150 9.62 -2.91 -4.31
N ALA A 151 8.44 -3.50 -4.50
CA ALA A 151 7.53 -3.10 -5.57
C ALA A 151 7.06 -1.64 -5.40
N TYR A 152 6.73 -1.23 -4.17
CA TYR A 152 6.26 0.13 -3.90
C TYR A 152 7.39 1.16 -4.02
N VAL A 153 8.60 0.81 -3.55
CA VAL A 153 9.80 1.64 -3.79
C VAL A 153 9.98 1.90 -5.28
N LEU A 154 9.84 0.86 -6.10
CA LEU A 154 10.00 0.96 -7.55
C LEU A 154 8.86 1.76 -8.20
N LEU A 155 7.60 1.52 -7.83
CA LEU A 155 6.44 2.22 -8.37
C LEU A 155 6.46 3.72 -8.03
N THR A 156 6.72 4.08 -6.78
CA THR A 156 6.82 5.48 -6.35
C THR A 156 7.98 6.20 -7.04
N SER A 157 9.11 5.53 -7.24
CA SER A 157 10.28 6.10 -7.95
C SER A 157 10.02 6.27 -9.44
N ALA A 158 9.41 5.26 -10.07
CA ALA A 158 9.05 5.29 -11.49
C ALA A 158 7.99 6.35 -11.79
N SER A 159 6.98 6.51 -10.93
CA SER A 159 5.94 7.55 -11.05
C SER A 159 6.54 8.96 -11.06
N GLN A 160 7.43 9.26 -10.12
CA GLN A 160 8.12 10.56 -10.07
C GLN A 160 9.02 10.79 -11.29
N LEU A 161 9.83 9.80 -11.69
CA LEU A 161 10.70 9.93 -12.86
C LEU A 161 9.90 10.09 -14.15
N ALA A 162 8.84 9.30 -14.32
CA ALA A 162 7.98 9.38 -15.50
C ALA A 162 7.25 10.72 -15.58
N SER A 163 6.70 11.20 -14.46
CA SER A 163 6.05 12.51 -14.42
C SER A 163 7.03 13.63 -14.74
N PHE A 164 8.21 13.64 -14.12
CA PHE A 164 9.25 14.63 -14.40
C PHE A 164 9.69 14.62 -15.88
N ARG A 165 9.84 13.43 -16.49
CA ARG A 165 10.42 13.29 -17.83
C ARG A 165 9.42 13.43 -18.96
N PHE A 166 8.17 13.02 -18.76
CA PHE A 166 7.18 12.83 -19.83
C PHE A 166 5.84 13.53 -19.57
N GLN A 167 5.53 13.94 -18.34
CA GLN A 167 4.24 14.52 -17.93
C GLN A 167 4.47 15.60 -16.87
N VAL A 168 5.25 16.62 -17.23
CA VAL A 168 5.80 17.61 -16.28
C VAL A 168 4.71 18.36 -15.52
N GLU A 169 3.54 18.55 -16.13
CA GLU A 169 2.35 19.14 -15.52
C GLU A 169 1.81 18.33 -14.34
N ARG A 170 2.10 17.02 -14.28
CA ARG A 170 1.69 16.13 -13.18
C ARG A 170 2.74 16.03 -12.08
N PHE A 171 3.97 16.44 -12.36
CA PHE A 171 5.10 16.28 -11.45
C PHE A 171 4.87 16.94 -10.10
N GLU A 172 4.33 18.17 -10.07
CA GLU A 172 4.08 18.88 -8.81
C GLU A 172 3.14 18.07 -7.90
N GLY A 173 2.01 17.63 -8.41
CA GLY A 173 1.02 16.87 -7.63
C GLY A 173 1.57 15.53 -7.13
N ILE A 174 2.28 14.78 -7.98
CA ILE A 174 2.88 13.50 -7.60
C ILE A 174 3.98 13.72 -6.56
N SER A 175 4.88 14.69 -6.79
CA SER A 175 5.99 14.98 -5.88
C SER A 175 5.48 15.43 -4.50
N ARG A 176 4.44 16.27 -4.44
CA ARG A 176 3.82 16.70 -3.17
C ARG A 176 3.19 15.54 -2.42
N ALA A 177 2.40 14.71 -3.10
CA ALA A 177 1.77 13.55 -2.47
C ALA A 177 2.79 12.54 -1.94
N VAL A 178 3.86 12.26 -2.69
CA VAL A 178 4.96 11.39 -2.24
C VAL A 178 5.67 11.97 -1.02
N ALA A 179 5.98 13.28 -1.03
CA ALA A 179 6.63 13.93 0.11
C ALA A 179 5.74 13.88 1.37
N HIS A 180 4.43 14.08 1.21
CA HIS A 180 3.45 13.93 2.29
C HIS A 180 3.43 12.49 2.83
N GLY A 181 3.35 11.48 1.96
CA GLY A 181 3.38 10.07 2.36
C GLY A 181 4.65 9.68 3.12
N GLN A 182 5.81 10.22 2.71
CA GLN A 182 7.06 10.07 3.46
C GLN A 182 7.06 10.80 4.81
N GLY A 183 6.34 11.93 4.91
CA GLY A 183 6.08 12.61 6.18
C GLY A 183 5.30 11.70 7.14
N ILE A 184 4.19 11.12 6.67
CA ILE A 184 3.41 10.15 7.43
C ILE A 184 4.25 8.93 7.83
N ALA A 185 5.07 8.40 6.91
CA ALA A 185 5.95 7.27 7.22
C ALA A 185 6.95 7.53 8.35
N ARG A 186 7.43 8.78 8.47
CA ARG A 186 8.41 9.16 9.50
C ARG A 186 7.79 9.33 10.88
N GLN A 187 6.54 9.79 10.95
CA GLN A 187 5.84 10.03 12.22
C GLN A 187 5.08 8.80 12.72
N ALA A 188 4.52 8.01 11.82
CA ALA A 188 3.55 6.98 12.17
C ALA A 188 4.20 5.62 12.42
N GLN A 189 3.54 4.82 13.27
CA GLN A 189 3.79 3.38 13.37
C GLN A 189 3.60 2.71 12.00
N CYS A 190 4.27 1.56 11.80
CA CYS A 190 4.16 0.85 10.54
C CYS A 190 2.72 0.38 10.29
N LEU A 191 2.11 0.84 9.19
CA LEU A 191 0.69 0.57 8.92
C LEU A 191 0.43 -0.94 8.70
N ALA A 192 1.40 -1.67 8.15
CA ALA A 192 1.29 -3.11 7.95
C ALA A 192 1.28 -3.93 9.27
N LEU A 193 1.67 -3.34 10.41
CA LEU A 193 1.61 -3.98 11.73
C LEU A 193 0.26 -3.87 12.42
N ALA A 194 -0.52 -2.85 12.09
CA ALA A 194 -1.78 -2.60 12.77
C ALA A 194 -2.74 -3.77 12.54
N ARG A 195 -3.41 -4.22 13.60
CA ARG A 195 -4.38 -5.32 13.55
C ARG A 195 -5.77 -4.78 13.21
N TRP A 196 -5.91 -4.30 11.97
CA TRP A 196 -7.14 -3.66 11.46
C TRP A 196 -8.41 -4.47 11.73
N GLU A 197 -8.27 -5.80 11.64
CA GLU A 197 -9.28 -6.82 11.88
C GLU A 197 -9.96 -6.70 13.26
N GLU A 198 -9.21 -6.23 14.27
CA GLU A 198 -9.65 -6.15 15.66
C GLU A 198 -10.41 -4.85 15.97
N GLY A 199 -10.57 -3.94 14.99
CA GLY A 199 -11.00 -2.57 15.27
C GLY A 199 -11.83 -1.90 14.19
N TRP A 200 -12.67 -2.66 13.47
CA TRP A 200 -13.52 -2.12 12.40
C TRP A 200 -14.51 -1.05 12.86
N GLU A 201 -15.10 -1.19 14.04
CA GLU A 201 -16.08 -0.26 14.60
C GLU A 201 -15.46 1.04 15.13
N ARG A 202 -14.13 1.05 15.34
CA ARG A 202 -13.42 2.19 15.90
C ARG A 202 -13.43 3.34 14.87
N PRO A 203 -13.64 4.60 15.32
CA PRO A 203 -13.49 5.76 14.45
C PRO A 203 -12.12 5.81 13.79
N VAL A 204 -12.04 6.26 12.53
CA VAL A 204 -10.76 6.45 11.82
C VAL A 204 -9.82 7.37 12.60
N GLU A 205 -10.36 8.38 13.28
CA GLU A 205 -9.58 9.31 14.09
C GLU A 205 -8.86 8.61 15.27
N HIS A 206 -9.49 7.61 15.88
CA HIS A 206 -8.84 6.83 16.92
C HIS A 206 -7.65 6.02 16.37
N TRP A 207 -7.78 5.48 15.15
CA TRP A 207 -6.66 4.81 14.49
C TRP A 207 -5.53 5.78 14.17
N ARG A 208 -5.85 6.99 13.65
CA ARG A 208 -4.86 8.04 13.39
C ARG A 208 -4.07 8.42 14.65
N GLN A 209 -4.76 8.61 15.77
CA GLN A 209 -4.13 8.91 17.06
C GLN A 209 -3.21 7.79 17.54
N GLU A 210 -3.68 6.54 17.52
CA GLU A 210 -2.87 5.38 17.95
C GLU A 210 -1.62 5.20 17.09
N LEU A 211 -1.76 5.38 15.78
CA LEU A 211 -0.68 5.23 14.81
C LEU A 211 0.26 6.43 14.79
N GLY A 212 -0.11 7.57 15.37
CA GLY A 212 0.68 8.81 15.30
C GLY A 212 0.57 9.56 13.97
N ILE A 213 -0.56 9.44 13.26
CA ILE A 213 -0.84 10.19 12.02
C ILE A 213 -1.46 11.54 12.41
N SER A 214 -0.66 12.61 12.45
CA SER A 214 -1.11 13.96 12.81
C SER A 214 -1.48 14.84 11.61
N ASP A 215 -1.06 14.46 10.41
CA ASP A 215 -1.32 15.20 9.16
C ASP A 215 -1.85 14.20 8.12
N PRO A 216 -3.16 13.87 8.15
CA PRO A 216 -3.78 13.04 7.13
C PRO A 216 -4.04 13.84 5.85
N ALA A 217 -3.82 13.23 4.68
CA ALA A 217 -3.98 13.85 3.38
C ALA A 217 -5.44 14.12 2.96
N GLU A 218 -6.43 13.89 3.84
CA GLU A 218 -7.87 13.87 3.53
C GLU A 218 -8.35 15.07 2.70
N HIS A 219 -7.88 16.28 3.06
CA HIS A 219 -8.32 17.55 2.46
C HIS A 219 -7.32 18.12 1.44
N GLU A 220 -6.24 17.41 1.15
CA GLU A 220 -5.30 17.80 0.11
C GLU A 220 -5.91 17.56 -1.29
N PRO A 221 -5.37 18.18 -2.37
CA PRO A 221 -5.82 17.93 -3.74
C PRO A 221 -5.72 16.46 -4.21
N TYR A 222 -4.96 15.64 -3.47
CA TYR A 222 -4.75 14.20 -3.66
C TYR A 222 -5.40 13.36 -2.54
N GLY A 223 -6.32 13.95 -1.79
CA GLY A 223 -7.00 13.36 -0.65
C GLY A 223 -8.32 12.66 -0.98
N LEU A 224 -8.83 11.88 -0.02
CA LEU A 224 -10.10 11.15 -0.13
C LEU A 224 -11.34 12.07 -0.16
N ALA A 225 -11.32 13.23 0.51
CA ALA A 225 -12.48 14.14 0.50
C ALA A 225 -12.77 14.73 -0.89
N ALA A 226 -11.80 14.66 -1.81
CA ALA A 226 -12.02 15.05 -3.21
C ALA A 226 -12.69 13.95 -4.05
N GLN A 227 -12.82 12.73 -3.52
CA GLN A 227 -13.26 11.54 -4.26
C GLN A 227 -14.49 10.86 -3.67
N LEU A 228 -14.59 10.84 -2.35
CA LEU A 228 -15.74 10.31 -1.63
C LEU A 228 -16.68 11.46 -1.25
N PRO A 229 -18.01 11.29 -1.39
CA PRO A 229 -19.01 12.30 -1.03
C PRO A 229 -19.04 12.59 0.49
#